data_AF-A0A6B1A8X4-F1
#
_entry.id   AF-A0A6B1A8X4-F1
#
_cell.length_a   1.000
_cell.length_b   1.000
_cell.length_c   1.000
_cell.angle_alpha   90.00
_cell.angle_beta   90.00
_cell.angle_gamma   90.00
#
_symmetry.space_group_name_H-M   'P 1'
#
loop_
_entity.id
_entity.type
_entity.pdbx_description
1 polymer ?
#
loop_
_entity_poly.entity_id
_entity_poly.type
_entity_poly.pdbx_seq_one_letter_code
_entity_poly.pdbx_strand_id
1 'polypeptide(L)'
;MPIPSTAADAAALLGVGVSADRDTIRDRYRRLARIYHPDANPDDDAAGTRMLELNAAIDLLLGADTPTIDLDFEPQPRERALTPRERRQDARIRSALQHLPYGIYVVGTVTSEGKPNAMVADWVMQVSFKPRILCVSFERDATSLKNLRETRQLTISLLPESGMDLAAKFLQPSDPSKIEGRSAEFAAPDKMRGVAYVQLEHPDLEGGAPVLEDSLAWVAAEAQQFIPIGEHILALCRVFDGDALPIDEGPLTSLYTGWHYGG
;
A
#
# COMPACT_ATOMS: atom_id res chain seq x y z
N MET A 1 7.15 -26.76 15.49
CA MET A 1 6.07 -27.65 15.03
C MET A 1 6.02 -27.56 13.51
N PRO A 2 5.35 -28.45 12.77
CA PRO A 2 5.10 -28.18 11.35
C PRO A 2 4.17 -26.96 11.20
N ILE A 3 4.30 -26.23 10.09
CA ILE A 3 3.39 -25.15 9.69
C ILE A 3 1.95 -25.70 9.67
N PRO A 4 0.97 -25.01 10.29
CA PRO A 4 -0.40 -25.51 10.36
C PRO A 4 -1.02 -25.58 8.96
N SER A 5 -1.66 -26.71 8.65
CA SER A 5 -2.34 -26.94 7.37
C SER A 5 -3.86 -27.03 7.49
N THR A 6 -4.40 -27.03 8.72
CA THR A 6 -5.85 -27.03 8.98
C THR A 6 -6.24 -25.93 9.96
N ALA A 7 -7.48 -25.45 9.87
CA ALA A 7 -8.00 -24.42 10.77
C ALA A 7 -7.98 -24.87 12.24
N ALA A 8 -8.15 -26.17 12.50
CA ALA A 8 -8.07 -26.73 13.85
C ALA A 8 -6.65 -26.63 14.43
N ASP A 9 -5.64 -26.95 13.62
CA ASP A 9 -4.23 -26.84 14.01
C ASP A 9 -3.83 -25.37 14.21
N ALA A 10 -4.30 -24.48 13.33
CA ALA A 10 -4.08 -23.04 13.45
C ALA A 10 -4.70 -22.46 14.73
N ALA A 11 -5.94 -22.84 15.07
CA ALA A 11 -6.59 -22.43 16.30
C ALA A 11 -5.85 -22.96 17.55
N ALA A 12 -5.41 -24.22 17.51
CA ALA A 12 -4.60 -24.81 18.57
C ALA A 12 -3.25 -24.07 18.74
N LEU A 13 -2.61 -23.68 17.64
CA LEU A 13 -1.35 -22.93 17.65
C LEU A 13 -1.50 -21.56 18.34
N LEU A 14 -2.61 -20.85 18.08
CA LEU A 14 -2.93 -19.58 18.72
C LEU A 14 -3.49 -19.75 20.15
N GLY A 15 -3.73 -20.98 20.58
CA GLY A 15 -4.34 -21.30 21.87
C GLY A 15 -5.74 -20.72 22.01
N VAL A 16 -6.55 -20.84 20.96
CA VAL A 16 -7.96 -20.46 20.89
C VAL A 16 -8.84 -21.66 20.53
N GLY A 17 -10.14 -21.56 20.80
CA GLY A 17 -11.10 -22.55 20.33
C GLY A 17 -11.27 -22.50 18.82
N VAL A 18 -11.57 -23.64 18.19
CA VAL A 18 -11.82 -23.74 16.74
C VAL A 18 -13.00 -22.86 16.28
N SER A 19 -13.92 -22.54 17.18
CA SER A 19 -15.05 -21.63 16.96
C SER A 19 -14.86 -20.23 17.57
N ALA A 20 -13.63 -19.83 17.89
CA ALA A 20 -13.37 -18.49 18.40
C ALA A 20 -13.78 -17.43 17.37
N ASP A 21 -14.36 -16.33 17.85
CA ASP A 21 -14.67 -15.21 16.97
C ASP A 21 -13.39 -14.54 16.44
N ARG A 22 -13.54 -13.75 15.37
CA ARG A 22 -12.42 -13.09 14.71
C ARG A 22 -11.62 -12.25 15.69
N ASP A 23 -12.26 -11.44 16.54
CA ASP A 23 -11.57 -10.52 17.45
C ASP A 23 -10.71 -11.26 18.48
N THR A 24 -11.21 -12.37 19.02
CA THR A 24 -10.47 -13.27 19.90
C THR A 24 -9.24 -13.85 19.21
N ILE A 25 -9.37 -14.28 17.96
CA ILE A 25 -8.26 -14.80 17.15
C ILE A 25 -7.20 -13.69 16.95
N ARG A 26 -7.62 -12.47 16.59
CA ARG A 26 -6.72 -11.31 16.38
C ARG A 26 -5.93 -10.97 17.64
N ASP A 27 -6.61 -10.89 18.77
CA ASP A 27 -5.99 -10.51 20.04
C ASP A 27 -4.99 -11.54 20.54
N ARG A 28 -5.23 -12.81 20.29
CA ARG A 28 -4.30 -13.89 20.68
C ARG A 28 -3.08 -13.91 19.78
N TYR A 29 -3.28 -13.76 18.48
CA TYR A 29 -2.17 -13.60 17.53
C TYR A 29 -1.29 -12.38 17.89
N ARG A 30 -1.86 -11.22 18.22
CA ARG A 30 -1.12 -10.02 18.70
C ARG A 30 -0.23 -10.27 19.89
N ARG A 31 -0.74 -11.00 20.88
CA ARG A 31 0.04 -11.31 22.08
C ARG A 31 1.23 -12.22 21.76
N LEU A 32 1.01 -13.26 20.95
CA LEU A 32 2.05 -14.21 20.59
C LEU A 32 3.11 -13.58 19.68
N ALA A 33 2.68 -12.82 18.68
CA ALA A 33 3.59 -12.21 17.72
C ALA A 33 4.50 -11.14 18.37
N ARG A 34 4.05 -10.43 19.43
CA ARG A 34 4.94 -9.56 20.25
C ARG A 34 5.99 -10.34 21.02
N ILE A 35 5.68 -11.56 21.45
CA ILE A 35 6.62 -12.40 22.20
C ILE A 35 7.69 -12.97 21.26
N TYR A 36 7.30 -13.39 20.06
CA TYR A 36 8.16 -14.08 19.10
C TYR A 36 8.69 -13.20 17.97
N HIS A 37 8.59 -11.86 18.09
CA HIS A 37 9.06 -10.96 17.05
C HIS A 37 10.58 -11.09 16.82
N PRO A 38 11.06 -11.17 15.57
CA PRO A 38 12.49 -11.24 15.27
C PRO A 38 13.30 -10.10 15.87
N ASP A 39 12.78 -8.86 15.90
CA ASP A 39 13.55 -7.74 16.45
C ASP A 39 13.69 -7.79 17.98
N ALA A 40 12.71 -8.40 18.67
CA ALA A 40 12.80 -8.66 20.10
C ALA A 40 13.67 -9.89 20.41
N ASN A 41 13.91 -10.74 19.41
CA ASN A 41 14.62 -12.01 19.53
C ASN A 41 15.61 -12.22 18.36
N PRO A 42 16.59 -11.33 18.15
CA PRO A 42 17.39 -11.27 16.93
C PRO A 42 18.30 -12.47 16.72
N ASP A 43 18.65 -13.19 17.79
CA ASP A 43 19.53 -14.36 17.78
C ASP A 43 18.77 -15.67 18.11
N ASP A 44 17.43 -15.65 18.11
CA ASP A 44 16.60 -16.82 18.41
C ASP A 44 15.85 -17.31 17.16
N ASP A 45 16.47 -18.26 16.45
CA ASP A 45 15.88 -18.92 15.29
C ASP A 45 14.55 -19.64 15.62
N ALA A 46 14.35 -20.06 16.87
CA ALA A 46 13.12 -20.70 17.29
C ALA A 46 11.97 -19.68 17.40
N ALA A 47 12.26 -18.44 17.80
CA ALA A 47 11.29 -17.34 17.77
C ALA A 47 10.90 -16.98 16.32
N GLY A 48 11.87 -16.90 15.41
CA GLY A 48 11.62 -16.69 13.98
C GLY A 48 10.76 -17.81 13.36
N THR A 49 11.09 -19.07 13.68
CA THR A 49 10.27 -20.22 13.26
C THR A 49 8.85 -20.12 13.83
N ARG A 50 8.71 -19.74 15.09
CA ARG A 50 7.41 -19.57 15.74
C ARG A 50 6.59 -18.46 15.09
N MET A 51 7.23 -17.37 14.68
CA MET A 51 6.56 -16.29 13.96
C MET A 51 5.99 -16.74 12.62
N LEU A 52 6.76 -17.53 11.85
CA LEU A 52 6.30 -18.10 10.59
C LEU A 52 5.07 -19.00 10.78
N GLU A 53 5.08 -19.84 11.81
CA GLU A 53 3.92 -20.69 12.15
C GLU A 53 2.69 -19.85 12.51
N LEU A 54 2.85 -18.76 13.26
CA LEU A 54 1.76 -17.86 13.65
C LEU A 54 1.17 -17.09 12.46
N ASN A 55 2.02 -16.64 11.53
CA ASN A 55 1.59 -15.97 10.30
C ASN A 55 0.77 -16.91 9.41
N ALA A 56 1.19 -18.17 9.28
CA ALA A 56 0.42 -19.18 8.55
C ALA A 56 -0.92 -19.50 9.24
N ALA A 57 -0.95 -19.55 10.58
CA ALA A 57 -2.17 -19.80 11.33
C ALA A 57 -3.22 -18.68 11.16
N ILE A 58 -2.79 -17.41 11.23
CA ILE A 58 -3.71 -16.29 11.11
C ILE A 58 -4.28 -16.17 9.69
N ASP A 59 -3.46 -16.43 8.68
CA ASP A 59 -3.88 -16.44 7.27
C ASP A 59 -4.95 -17.51 7.03
N LEU A 60 -4.73 -18.72 7.57
CA LEU A 60 -5.70 -19.81 7.42
C LEU A 60 -7.02 -19.56 8.15
N LEU A 61 -7.00 -18.86 9.28
CA LEU A 61 -8.20 -18.59 10.09
C LEU A 61 -8.99 -17.35 9.63
N LEU A 62 -8.31 -16.33 9.10
CA LEU A 62 -8.93 -15.03 8.80
C LEU A 62 -8.88 -14.66 7.31
N GLY A 63 -8.04 -15.32 6.50
CA GLY A 63 -7.88 -15.08 5.07
C GLY A 63 -7.48 -13.63 4.75
N ALA A 64 -8.13 -13.02 3.74
CA ALA A 64 -7.94 -11.62 3.36
C ALA A 64 -8.24 -10.59 4.47
N ASP A 65 -8.79 -11.03 5.61
CA ASP A 65 -9.07 -10.20 6.79
C ASP A 65 -8.02 -10.39 7.91
N THR A 66 -6.86 -10.95 7.55
CA THR A 66 -5.67 -11.04 8.39
C THR A 66 -5.34 -9.64 8.90
N PRO A 67 -5.34 -9.42 10.22
CA PRO A 67 -4.79 -8.20 10.76
C PRO A 67 -3.31 -8.20 10.39
N THR A 68 -2.93 -7.26 9.55
CA THR A 68 -1.58 -6.72 9.59
C THR A 68 -1.34 -6.26 11.01
N ILE A 69 -0.68 -7.10 11.81
CA ILE A 69 -0.24 -6.69 13.13
C ILE A 69 1.00 -5.85 12.92
N ASP A 70 0.80 -4.58 13.20
CA ASP A 70 1.84 -3.60 13.46
C ASP A 70 2.51 -3.99 14.79
N LEU A 71 3.53 -4.84 14.74
CA LEU A 71 4.22 -5.33 15.94
C LEU A 71 5.20 -4.32 16.51
N ASP A 72 5.56 -3.31 15.71
CA ASP A 72 6.47 -2.23 16.09
C ASP A 72 5.74 -0.90 16.37
N PHE A 73 4.42 -0.82 16.14
CA PHE A 73 3.67 0.38 16.46
C PHE A 73 3.27 0.36 17.93
N GLU A 74 4.13 0.96 18.76
CA GLU A 74 3.62 1.62 19.96
C GLU A 74 2.49 2.56 19.51
N PRO A 75 1.32 2.55 20.17
CA PRO A 75 0.32 3.58 19.90
C PRO A 75 1.02 4.92 20.03
N GLN A 76 0.99 5.73 18.96
CA GLN A 76 1.60 7.07 18.96
C GLN A 76 1.28 7.71 20.31
N PRO A 77 2.30 7.99 21.15
CA PRO A 77 2.04 8.56 22.47
C PRO A 77 1.17 9.79 22.26
N ARG A 78 0.04 9.88 22.98
CA ARG A 78 -0.95 10.96 22.86
C ARG A 78 -0.20 12.27 22.58
N GLU A 79 -0.46 12.88 21.43
CA GLU A 79 0.27 14.04 20.91
C GLU A 79 0.56 15.03 22.05
N ARG A 80 1.77 14.97 22.59
CA ARG A 80 2.21 15.96 23.56
C ARG A 80 2.60 17.17 22.74
N ALA A 81 2.14 18.34 23.17
CA ALA A 81 2.60 19.59 22.59
C ALA A 81 4.14 19.61 22.53
N LEU A 82 4.67 19.76 21.32
CA LEU A 82 6.11 19.90 21.09
C LEU A 82 6.63 21.15 21.82
N THR A 83 7.86 21.09 22.30
CA THR A 83 8.57 22.28 22.79
C THR A 83 8.92 23.22 21.63
N PRO A 84 9.25 24.51 21.88
CA PRO A 84 9.71 25.41 20.82
C PRO A 84 10.96 24.91 20.07
N ARG A 85 11.82 24.14 20.74
CA ARG A 85 13.01 23.53 20.12
C ARG A 85 12.62 22.39 19.19
N GLU A 86 11.76 21.48 19.65
CA GLU A 86 11.25 20.36 18.85
C GLU A 86 10.49 20.85 17.62
N ARG A 87 9.62 21.86 17.75
CA ARG A 87 8.93 22.47 16.59
C ARG A 87 9.89 23.01 15.53
N ARG A 88 10.98 23.67 15.96
CA ARG A 88 12.00 24.18 15.02
C ARG A 88 12.79 23.03 14.37
N GLN A 89 13.04 21.95 15.10
CA GLN A 89 13.71 20.78 14.56
C GLN A 89 12.82 20.05 13.55
N ASP A 90 11.57 19.81 13.91
CA ASP A 90 10.53 19.23 13.06
C ASP A 90 10.39 20.01 11.74
N ALA A 91 10.23 21.33 11.80
CA ALA A 91 10.17 22.18 10.61
C ALA A 91 11.41 22.04 9.69
N ARG A 92 12.60 21.84 10.26
CA ARG A 92 13.82 21.62 9.47
C ARG A 92 13.88 20.22 8.85
N ILE A 93 13.43 19.20 9.58
CA ILE A 93 13.34 17.82 9.08
C ILE A 93 12.32 17.76 7.95
N ARG A 94 11.12 18.29 8.17
CA ARG A 94 10.06 18.44 7.17
C ARG A 94 10.58 19.11 5.90
N SER A 95 11.27 20.24 6.06
CA SER A 95 11.87 20.95 4.93
C SER A 95 12.88 20.05 4.21
N ALA A 96 13.77 19.34 4.91
CA ALA A 96 14.72 18.44 4.28
C ALA A 96 14.04 17.29 3.51
N LEU A 97 12.98 16.69 4.07
CA LEU A 97 12.22 15.62 3.42
C LEU A 97 11.50 16.11 2.15
N GLN A 98 10.95 17.33 2.17
CA GLN A 98 10.29 17.94 1.00
C GLN A 98 11.21 18.19 -0.20
N HIS A 99 12.54 18.21 0.01
CA HIS A 99 13.53 18.37 -1.06
C HIS A 99 13.95 17.04 -1.71
N LEU A 100 13.48 15.90 -1.21
CA LEU A 100 13.73 14.62 -1.87
C LEU A 100 13.00 14.60 -3.23
N PRO A 101 13.71 14.29 -4.33
CA PRO A 101 13.08 14.23 -5.64
C PRO A 101 12.33 12.90 -5.81
N TYR A 102 11.16 12.97 -6.45
CA TYR A 102 10.33 11.80 -6.75
C TYR A 102 9.85 11.86 -8.20
N GLY A 103 9.67 10.68 -8.81
CA GLY A 103 8.79 10.57 -9.96
C GLY A 103 7.34 10.75 -9.52
N ILE A 104 6.49 11.24 -10.42
CA ILE A 104 5.05 11.31 -10.20
C ILE A 104 4.40 10.22 -11.04
N TYR A 105 3.81 9.24 -10.36
CA TYR A 105 3.24 8.07 -11.01
C TYR A 105 1.72 8.07 -10.84
N VAL A 106 1.00 7.57 -11.85
CA VAL A 106 -0.41 7.21 -11.69
C VAL A 106 -0.50 5.73 -11.36
N VAL A 107 -1.04 5.42 -10.19
CA VAL A 107 -1.31 4.06 -9.73
C VAL A 107 -2.73 3.68 -10.11
N GLY A 108 -2.90 2.76 -11.04
CA GLY A 108 -4.19 2.18 -11.41
C GLY A 108 -4.52 0.97 -10.54
N THR A 109 -5.76 0.87 -10.09
CA THR A 109 -6.32 -0.30 -9.39
C THR A 109 -7.71 -0.62 -9.92
N VAL A 110 -8.24 -1.77 -9.56
CA VAL A 110 -9.56 -2.25 -9.98
C VAL A 110 -10.35 -2.74 -8.77
N THR A 111 -11.65 -2.48 -8.75
CA THR A 111 -12.55 -3.03 -7.72
C THR A 111 -12.83 -4.51 -7.99
N SER A 112 -13.34 -5.24 -7.01
CA SER A 112 -13.75 -6.63 -7.19
C SER A 112 -14.85 -6.83 -8.25
N GLU A 113 -15.62 -5.78 -8.56
CA GLU A 113 -16.60 -5.75 -9.66
C GLU A 113 -16.00 -5.37 -11.02
N GLY A 114 -14.67 -5.21 -11.11
CA GLY A 114 -13.98 -4.87 -12.35
C GLY A 114 -13.99 -3.38 -12.69
N LYS A 115 -14.42 -2.49 -11.78
CA LYS A 115 -14.43 -1.04 -12.03
C LYS A 115 -13.03 -0.44 -11.86
N PRO A 116 -12.50 0.35 -12.82
CA PRO A 116 -11.20 0.97 -12.69
C PRO A 116 -11.19 2.14 -11.70
N ASN A 117 -10.02 2.37 -11.10
CA ASN A 117 -9.71 3.48 -10.21
C ASN A 117 -8.25 3.90 -10.41
N ALA A 118 -7.93 5.16 -10.13
CA ALA A 118 -6.55 5.65 -10.19
C ALA A 118 -6.27 6.74 -9.14
N MET A 119 -5.01 6.84 -8.73
CA MET A 119 -4.48 7.89 -7.85
C MET A 119 -3.07 8.30 -8.29
N VAL A 120 -2.64 9.51 -7.92
CA VAL A 120 -1.21 9.86 -8.00
C VAL A 120 -0.47 9.26 -6.81
N ALA A 121 0.77 8.80 -7.02
CA ALA A 121 1.71 8.44 -5.97
C ALA A 121 3.13 8.88 -6.33
N ASP A 122 3.85 9.36 -5.32
CA ASP A 122 5.26 9.77 -5.43
C ASP A 122 6.18 8.64 -4.93
N TRP A 123 5.78 7.99 -3.82
CA TRP A 123 6.56 6.94 -3.15
C TRP A 123 6.39 5.59 -3.83
N VAL A 124 6.99 5.47 -5.00
CA VAL A 124 7.13 4.26 -5.80
C VAL A 124 8.61 4.01 -6.06
N MET A 125 9.09 2.78 -5.82
CA MET A 125 10.48 2.43 -6.11
C MET A 125 10.65 0.95 -6.46
N GLN A 126 11.61 0.63 -7.31
CA GLN A 126 12.06 -0.75 -7.48
C GLN A 126 12.90 -1.19 -6.28
N VAL A 127 12.59 -2.37 -5.74
CA VAL A 127 13.26 -2.94 -4.56
C VAL A 127 13.92 -4.29 -4.82
N SER A 128 13.67 -4.91 -5.98
CA SER A 128 14.39 -6.12 -6.40
C SER A 128 14.47 -6.27 -7.91
N PHE A 129 15.57 -6.85 -8.38
CA PHE A 129 15.78 -7.24 -9.78
C PHE A 129 15.21 -8.63 -10.10
N LYS A 130 15.36 -9.60 -9.19
CA LYS A 130 14.93 -10.99 -9.37
C LYS A 130 14.37 -11.55 -8.04
N PRO A 131 13.05 -11.83 -7.96
CA PRO A 131 12.03 -11.42 -8.92
C PRO A 131 11.94 -9.89 -9.04
N ARG A 132 11.30 -9.38 -10.10
CA ARG A 132 11.11 -7.94 -10.30
C ARG A 132 10.07 -7.44 -9.31
N ILE A 133 10.48 -6.67 -8.30
CA ILE A 133 9.58 -6.17 -7.24
C ILE A 133 9.62 -4.64 -7.19
N LEU A 134 8.43 -4.04 -7.17
CA LEU A 134 8.20 -2.64 -6.81
C LEU A 134 7.66 -2.53 -5.38
N CYS A 135 7.96 -1.44 -4.72
CA CYS A 135 7.34 -1.01 -3.48
C CYS A 135 6.52 0.25 -3.75
N VAL A 136 5.28 0.28 -3.27
CA VAL A 136 4.37 1.44 -3.36
C VAL A 136 3.81 1.73 -1.98
N SER A 137 3.90 2.98 -1.53
CA SER A 137 3.30 3.40 -0.27
C SER A 137 1.87 3.91 -0.45
N PHE A 138 0.95 3.46 0.39
CA PHE A 138 -0.45 3.87 0.40
C PHE A 138 -0.84 4.42 1.77
N GLU A 139 -1.62 5.51 1.83
CA GLU A 139 -2.33 5.88 3.06
C GLU A 139 -3.24 4.73 3.51
N ARG A 140 -3.36 4.51 4.83
CA ARG A 140 -4.13 3.39 5.40
C ARG A 140 -5.60 3.36 4.98
N ASP A 141 -6.18 4.49 4.64
CA ASP A 141 -7.58 4.65 4.26
C ASP A 141 -7.77 4.94 2.75
N ALA A 142 -6.72 4.76 1.94
CA ALA A 142 -6.81 4.97 0.50
C ALA A 142 -7.76 3.96 -0.16
N THR A 143 -8.67 4.43 -1.02
CA THR A 143 -9.53 3.57 -1.85
C THR A 143 -8.70 2.60 -2.70
N SER A 144 -7.58 3.06 -3.26
CA SER A 144 -6.67 2.22 -4.04
C SER A 144 -6.07 1.08 -3.21
N LEU A 145 -5.78 1.30 -1.92
CA LEU A 145 -5.29 0.24 -1.03
C LEU A 145 -6.39 -0.80 -0.74
N LYS A 146 -7.63 -0.36 -0.54
CA LYS A 146 -8.78 -1.27 -0.40
C LYS A 146 -8.90 -2.17 -1.64
N ASN A 147 -8.95 -1.56 -2.83
CA ASN A 147 -9.01 -2.27 -4.11
C ASN A 147 -7.86 -3.27 -4.25
N LEU A 148 -6.64 -2.84 -3.91
CA LEU A 148 -5.45 -3.68 -4.03
C LEU A 148 -5.44 -4.87 -3.08
N ARG A 149 -6.02 -4.74 -1.87
CA ARG A 149 -6.17 -5.88 -0.95
C ARG A 149 -7.15 -6.93 -1.47
N GLU A 150 -8.22 -6.47 -2.12
CA GLU A 150 -9.27 -7.33 -2.67
C GLU A 150 -8.84 -8.03 -3.96
N THR A 151 -8.21 -7.30 -4.89
CA THR A 151 -7.92 -7.79 -6.25
C THR A 151 -6.48 -8.15 -6.50
N ARG A 152 -5.57 -7.74 -5.60
CA ARG A 152 -4.11 -7.91 -5.69
C ARG A 152 -3.46 -7.29 -6.93
N GLN A 153 -4.18 -6.57 -7.77
CA GLN A 153 -3.65 -6.02 -9.03
C GLN A 153 -3.49 -4.51 -8.96
N LEU A 154 -2.36 -4.04 -9.47
CA LEU A 154 -2.14 -2.64 -9.77
C LEU A 154 -1.34 -2.45 -11.05
N THR A 155 -1.41 -1.24 -11.57
CA THR A 155 -0.54 -0.72 -12.62
C THR A 155 0.16 0.54 -12.13
N ILE A 156 1.35 0.80 -12.66
CA ILE A 156 2.07 2.06 -12.48
C ILE A 156 2.26 2.67 -13.87
N SER A 157 1.74 3.87 -14.08
CA SER A 157 1.91 4.67 -15.30
C SER A 157 2.82 5.87 -15.00
N LEU A 158 3.91 6.01 -15.76
CA LEU A 158 4.76 7.18 -15.77
C LEU A 158 4.34 8.09 -16.93
N LEU A 159 3.83 9.28 -16.62
CA LEU A 159 3.39 10.24 -17.63
C LEU A 159 4.54 11.15 -18.08
N PRO A 160 4.50 11.70 -19.31
CA PRO A 160 5.37 12.80 -19.72
C PRO A 160 5.02 14.09 -18.97
N GLU A 161 5.90 15.08 -19.02
CA GLU A 161 5.69 16.43 -18.48
C GLU A 161 4.36 17.06 -18.96
N SER A 162 4.03 16.92 -20.24
CA SER A 162 2.75 17.31 -20.84
C SER A 162 1.52 16.64 -20.24
N GLY A 163 1.70 15.52 -19.53
CA GLY A 163 0.66 14.80 -18.79
C GLY A 163 0.29 15.40 -17.43
N MET A 164 0.83 16.55 -17.05
CA MET A 164 0.56 17.19 -15.74
C MET A 164 -0.95 17.42 -15.47
N ASP A 165 -1.71 17.89 -16.46
CA ASP A 165 -3.15 18.12 -16.32
C ASP A 165 -3.93 16.81 -16.11
N LEU A 166 -3.45 15.72 -16.71
CA LEU A 166 -4.02 14.38 -16.49
C LEU A 166 -3.70 13.88 -15.08
N ALA A 167 -2.44 14.00 -14.64
CA ALA A 167 -2.04 13.64 -13.29
C ALA A 167 -2.85 14.41 -12.22
N ALA A 168 -3.09 15.71 -12.44
CA ALA A 168 -3.82 16.57 -11.51
C ALA A 168 -5.26 16.07 -11.23
N LYS A 169 -5.90 15.37 -12.18
CA LYS A 169 -7.22 14.75 -11.97
C LYS A 169 -7.22 13.70 -10.87
N PHE A 170 -6.09 13.06 -10.63
CA PHE A 170 -5.95 11.96 -9.68
C PHE A 170 -5.44 12.38 -8.30
N LEU A 171 -5.15 13.68 -8.09
CA LEU A 171 -4.72 14.22 -6.79
C LEU A 171 -5.84 14.30 -5.75
N GLN A 172 -7.09 14.52 -6.17
CA GLN A 172 -8.19 14.73 -5.23
C GLN A 172 -8.51 13.42 -4.49
N PRO A 173 -8.74 13.41 -3.17
CA PRO A 173 -9.23 12.20 -2.50
C PRO A 173 -10.57 11.76 -3.09
N SER A 174 -10.77 10.44 -3.24
CA SER A 174 -12.06 9.89 -3.64
C SER A 174 -13.13 10.00 -2.53
N ASP A 175 -12.75 10.49 -1.34
CA ASP A 175 -13.66 10.82 -0.25
C ASP A 175 -13.75 12.35 -0.10
N PRO A 176 -14.93 12.96 -0.36
CA PRO A 176 -15.12 14.41 -0.28
C PRO A 176 -14.99 14.96 1.15
N SER A 177 -15.17 14.12 2.17
CA SER A 177 -15.07 14.52 3.59
C SER A 177 -13.65 14.88 4.01
N LYS A 178 -12.64 14.51 3.21
CA LYS A 178 -11.23 14.86 3.39
C LYS A 178 -10.87 16.27 2.91
N ILE A 179 -11.81 17.00 2.30
CA ILE A 179 -11.63 18.38 1.84
C ILE A 179 -12.30 19.31 2.84
N GLU A 180 -11.53 20.15 3.55
CA GLU A 180 -12.07 21.18 4.44
C GLU A 180 -13.13 22.01 3.69
N GLY A 181 -14.39 21.96 4.16
CA GLY A 181 -15.50 22.73 3.62
C GLY A 181 -16.43 22.02 2.62
N ARG A 182 -16.29 20.71 2.36
CA ARG A 182 -17.28 19.94 1.57
C ARG A 182 -18.06 18.94 2.43
N SER A 183 -19.39 18.92 2.26
CA SER A 183 -20.27 17.91 2.86
C SER A 183 -20.22 16.60 2.06
N ALA A 184 -20.44 15.47 2.76
CA ALA A 184 -20.51 14.12 2.20
C ALA A 184 -21.63 13.90 1.15
N GLU A 185 -22.42 14.93 0.81
CA GLU A 185 -23.48 14.88 -0.20
C GLU A 185 -22.97 15.02 -1.65
N PHE A 186 -21.72 15.44 -1.85
CA PHE A 186 -21.11 15.45 -3.18
C PHE A 186 -20.44 14.11 -3.42
N ALA A 187 -21.06 13.20 -4.20
CA ALA A 187 -20.37 12.02 -4.69
C ALA A 187 -19.01 12.44 -5.29
N ALA A 188 -17.91 11.83 -4.82
CA ALA A 188 -16.61 12.14 -5.38
C ALA A 188 -16.62 11.89 -6.89
N PRO A 189 -16.09 12.83 -7.69
CA PRO A 189 -16.14 12.71 -9.13
C PRO A 189 -15.43 11.42 -9.57
N ASP A 190 -16.03 10.71 -10.52
CA ASP A 190 -15.41 9.54 -11.14
C ASP A 190 -14.16 9.99 -11.90
N LYS A 191 -12.98 9.81 -11.29
CA LYS A 191 -11.69 10.26 -11.80
C LYS A 191 -11.32 9.63 -13.14
N MET A 192 -11.86 8.45 -13.43
CA MET A 192 -11.60 7.74 -14.68
C MET A 192 -12.47 8.25 -15.83
N ARG A 193 -13.47 9.10 -15.56
CA ARG A 193 -14.38 9.59 -16.60
C ARG A 193 -13.62 10.41 -17.65
N GLY A 194 -13.66 9.91 -18.89
CA GLY A 194 -13.02 10.57 -20.03
C GLY A 194 -11.49 10.45 -20.04
N VAL A 195 -10.94 9.51 -19.27
CA VAL A 195 -9.53 9.12 -19.33
C VAL A 195 -9.40 7.94 -20.28
N ALA A 196 -8.46 8.01 -21.22
CA ALA A 196 -8.12 6.89 -22.08
C ALA A 196 -7.22 5.90 -21.32
N TYR A 197 -7.61 4.63 -21.32
CA TYR A 197 -6.87 3.57 -20.64
C TYR A 197 -7.15 2.22 -21.31
N VAL A 198 -6.19 1.31 -21.16
CA VAL A 198 -6.33 -0.11 -21.49
C VAL A 198 -6.38 -0.89 -20.17
N GLN A 199 -7.31 -1.83 -20.06
CA GLN A 199 -7.39 -2.72 -18.90
C GLN A 199 -6.50 -3.94 -19.16
N LEU A 200 -5.44 -4.11 -18.37
CA LEU A 200 -4.52 -5.23 -18.54
C LEU A 200 -4.94 -6.43 -17.71
N GLU A 201 -5.22 -7.52 -18.38
CA GLU A 201 -5.59 -8.78 -17.74
C GLU A 201 -4.36 -9.49 -17.16
N HIS A 202 -4.49 -10.00 -15.94
CA HIS A 202 -3.54 -10.92 -15.36
C HIS A 202 -3.95 -12.37 -15.67
N PRO A 203 -3.01 -13.30 -15.92
CA PRO A 203 -3.36 -14.69 -16.24
C PRO A 203 -4.22 -15.39 -15.18
N ASP A 204 -3.98 -15.07 -13.90
CA ASP A 204 -4.61 -15.74 -12.76
C ASP A 204 -5.58 -14.84 -11.97
N LEU A 205 -5.79 -13.58 -12.37
CA LEU A 205 -6.62 -12.63 -11.62
C LEU A 205 -7.59 -11.90 -12.55
N GLU A 206 -8.87 -11.86 -12.15
CA GLU A 206 -9.94 -11.24 -12.94
C GLU A 206 -9.96 -9.71 -12.81
N GLY A 207 -10.64 -9.04 -13.73
CA GLY A 207 -10.81 -7.59 -13.72
C GLY A 207 -9.70 -6.87 -14.46
N GLY A 208 -8.44 -6.99 -14.02
CA GLY A 208 -7.33 -6.24 -14.62
C GLY A 208 -7.31 -4.76 -14.24
N ALA A 209 -6.13 -4.22 -13.96
CA ALA A 209 -5.98 -2.81 -13.57
C ALA A 209 -5.76 -1.90 -14.81
N PRO A 210 -6.21 -0.62 -14.76
CA PRO A 210 -6.12 0.28 -15.90
C PRO A 210 -4.69 0.82 -16.10
N VAL A 211 -4.14 0.68 -17.29
CA VAL A 211 -2.94 1.42 -17.75
C VAL A 211 -3.39 2.63 -18.54
N LEU A 212 -2.91 3.82 -18.17
CA LEU A 212 -3.23 5.02 -18.92
C LEU A 212 -2.55 5.01 -20.28
N GLU A 213 -3.32 5.32 -21.33
CA GLU A 213 -2.75 5.59 -22.64
C GLU A 213 -1.79 6.79 -22.56
N ASP A 214 -0.85 6.88 -23.51
CA ASP A 214 0.18 7.93 -23.57
C ASP A 214 1.16 7.98 -22.37
N SER A 215 1.24 6.90 -21.57
CA SER A 215 2.30 6.75 -20.58
C SER A 215 3.66 6.56 -21.27
N LEU A 216 4.71 7.28 -20.83
CA LEU A 216 6.09 7.05 -21.26
C LEU A 216 6.57 5.64 -20.91
N ALA A 217 6.14 5.13 -19.76
CA ALA A 217 6.38 3.77 -19.34
C ALA A 217 5.24 3.30 -18.45
N TRP A 218 4.98 2.00 -18.45
CA TRP A 218 4.05 1.40 -17.52
C TRP A 218 4.50 0.02 -17.08
N VAL A 219 4.04 -0.39 -15.90
CA VAL A 219 4.15 -1.78 -15.44
C VAL A 219 2.83 -2.25 -14.86
N ALA A 220 2.59 -3.56 -14.96
CA ALA A 220 1.51 -4.24 -14.27
C ALA A 220 2.10 -5.21 -13.22
N ALA A 221 1.52 -5.20 -12.02
CA ALA A 221 2.07 -5.91 -10.88
C ALA A 221 1.00 -6.52 -9.98
N GLU A 222 1.38 -7.62 -9.33
CA GLU A 222 0.59 -8.32 -8.32
C GLU A 222 1.13 -8.03 -6.91
N ALA A 223 0.30 -7.54 -6.00
CA ALA A 223 0.64 -7.31 -4.61
C ALA A 223 0.82 -8.63 -3.82
N GLN A 224 2.05 -8.86 -3.38
CA GLN A 224 2.48 -10.04 -2.64
C GLN A 224 2.36 -9.83 -1.12
N GLN A 225 2.78 -8.65 -0.63
CA GLN A 225 2.85 -8.35 0.80
C GLN A 225 2.40 -6.92 1.10
N PHE A 226 1.89 -6.72 2.31
CA PHE A 226 1.49 -5.41 2.84
C PHE A 226 2.16 -5.21 4.21
N ILE A 227 3.00 -4.19 4.33
CA ILE A 227 3.80 -3.90 5.53
C ILE A 227 3.30 -2.57 6.10
N PRO A 228 2.65 -2.56 7.29
CA PRO A 228 2.28 -1.32 7.96
C PRO A 228 3.51 -0.53 8.39
N ILE A 229 3.52 0.78 8.11
CA ILE A 229 4.58 1.69 8.53
C ILE A 229 3.95 3.04 8.87
N GLY A 230 3.81 3.37 10.15
CA GLY A 230 3.24 4.66 10.57
C GLY A 230 1.81 4.84 10.05
N GLU A 231 1.53 5.93 9.34
CA GLU A 231 0.20 6.20 8.74
C GLU A 231 0.01 5.61 7.33
N HIS A 232 1.02 4.92 6.81
CA HIS A 232 1.02 4.28 5.49
C HIS A 232 1.16 2.75 5.58
N ILE A 233 0.89 2.10 4.45
CA ILE A 233 1.15 0.69 4.18
C ILE A 233 2.06 0.60 2.96
N LEU A 234 3.20 -0.08 3.08
CA LEU A 234 4.02 -0.45 1.93
C LEU A 234 3.47 -1.73 1.30
N ALA A 235 3.11 -1.66 0.02
CA ALA A 235 2.78 -2.84 -0.77
C ALA A 235 4.02 -3.28 -1.57
N LEU A 236 4.43 -4.53 -1.41
CA LEU A 236 5.46 -5.16 -2.24
C LEU A 236 4.79 -5.90 -3.40
N CYS A 237 5.09 -5.48 -4.62
CA CYS A 237 4.35 -5.86 -5.80
C CYS A 237 5.29 -6.50 -6.83
N ARG A 238 5.02 -7.75 -7.20
CA ARG A 238 5.77 -8.46 -8.23
C ARG A 238 5.29 -8.01 -9.61
N VAL A 239 6.20 -7.49 -10.42
CA VAL A 239 5.92 -7.08 -11.79
C VAL A 239 5.79 -8.32 -12.69
N PHE A 240 4.72 -8.38 -13.47
CA PHE A 240 4.45 -9.46 -14.43
C PHE A 240 4.43 -8.99 -15.88
N ASP A 241 4.16 -7.71 -16.14
CA ASP A 241 4.19 -7.11 -17.47
C ASP A 241 4.62 -5.63 -17.42
N GLY A 242 5.02 -5.08 -18.55
CA GLY A 242 5.43 -3.69 -18.66
C GLY A 242 6.03 -3.35 -20.02
N ASP A 243 5.88 -2.09 -20.41
CA ASP A 243 6.45 -1.56 -21.66
C ASP A 243 6.86 -0.09 -21.46
N ALA A 244 7.65 0.43 -22.40
CA ALA A 244 8.06 1.81 -22.44
C ALA A 244 8.14 2.34 -23.86
N LEU A 245 7.68 3.58 -24.04
CA LEU A 245 7.85 4.34 -25.27
C LEU A 245 9.23 5.01 -25.29
N PRO A 246 9.76 5.34 -26.49
CA PRO A 246 10.90 6.23 -26.61
C PRO A 246 10.65 7.54 -25.85
N ILE A 247 11.63 7.97 -25.05
CA ILE A 247 11.52 9.18 -24.23
C ILE A 247 11.93 10.37 -25.09
N ASP A 248 10.93 10.99 -25.75
CA ASP A 248 11.10 12.24 -26.50
C ASP A 248 10.83 13.48 -25.63
N GLU A 249 10.18 13.29 -24.48
CA GLU A 249 9.83 14.31 -23.48
C GLU A 249 10.23 13.83 -22.07
N GLY A 250 10.55 14.77 -21.17
CA GLY A 250 10.89 14.44 -19.78
C GLY A 250 9.75 13.73 -19.04
N PRO A 251 10.05 12.87 -18.05
CA PRO A 251 9.02 12.27 -17.20
C PRO A 251 8.48 13.29 -16.21
N LEU A 252 7.22 13.11 -15.81
CA LEU A 252 6.63 13.90 -14.74
C LEU A 252 7.33 13.60 -13.41
N THR A 253 7.87 14.64 -12.78
CA THR A 253 8.61 14.55 -11.51
C THR A 253 8.16 15.65 -10.55
N SER A 254 8.40 15.46 -9.25
CA SER A 254 8.12 16.48 -8.23
C SER A 254 8.88 17.78 -8.47
N LEU A 255 10.06 17.71 -9.10
CA LEU A 255 10.85 18.89 -9.47
C LEU A 255 10.20 19.69 -10.61
N TYR A 256 9.55 19.02 -11.55
CA TYR A 256 8.83 19.67 -12.65
C TYR A 256 7.49 20.25 -12.18
N THR A 257 6.70 19.47 -11.44
CA THR A 257 5.35 19.88 -11.01
C THR A 257 5.38 20.90 -9.88
N GLY A 258 6.44 20.90 -9.07
CA GLY A 258 6.50 21.63 -7.80
C GLY A 258 5.54 21.08 -6.74
N TRP A 259 4.98 19.89 -6.96
CA TRP A 259 4.14 19.21 -5.96
C TRP A 259 5.02 18.53 -4.91
N HIS A 260 4.57 18.56 -3.66
CA HIS A 260 5.26 17.95 -2.54
C HIS A 260 4.31 17.03 -1.78
N TYR A 261 4.66 15.75 -1.69
CA TYR A 261 4.03 14.79 -0.79
C TYR A 261 5.10 14.17 0.12
N GLY A 262 5.27 14.78 1.29
CA GLY A 262 6.28 14.41 2.27
C GLY A 262 6.56 15.53 3.26
N GLY A 263 7.10 15.17 4.43
CA GLY A 263 7.36 16.12 5.51
C GLY A 263 7.33 15.50 6.88
#